data_AF-A0A4R6PXC6-F1
#
_entry.id   AF-A0A4R6PXC6-F1
#
_cell.length_a   1.000
_cell.length_b   1.000
_cell.length_c   1.000
_cell.angle_alpha   90.00
_cell.angle_beta   90.00
_cell.angle_gamma   90.00
#
_symmetry.space_group_name_H-M   'P 1'
#
loop_
_entity.id
_entity.type
_entity.pdbx_description
1 polymer ?
#
loop_
_entity_poly.entity_id
_entity_poly.type
_entity_poly.pdbx_seq_one_letter_code
_entity_poly.pdbx_strand_id
1 'polypeptide(L)'
;MKKTLRLTLMAAIIVTMIMATAAIVSATTYNYSYTIQNKAGDGSLTLQTDVNLSQVFRAGSPKTVNYKISTDNGKNFGDYSEVITPNNSTGDSLHTYGLASYEDSITFDQLGEYFFDISGGPSSDSDYEFTMAKVYASAPSKIQIYSTPDRIYFNKKYVNYRTCGTTVIVQKVGSALQYLINTASGDVAYVKGFKPNKSYKFEIRSGNLVDKTLKYTSTAVKKTVPTGPSVKPVIKSVKVSNFKVKKFWSYNDLEWKYTSSYTLTVKLSKKASGTKGVVVTLGNGEQRKIKGTGKTFKMGFNSTTNHSEKGTRMGVVVKTYSNNTYMCYSYDSKTKKITIK
;
A
#
# COMPACT_ATOMS: atom_id res chain seq x y z
N MET A 1 -25.54 32.49 -12.90
CA MET A 1 -24.74 31.30 -12.49
C MET A 1 -23.75 31.73 -11.42
N LYS A 2 -24.16 31.71 -10.14
CA LYS A 2 -23.28 32.06 -9.01
C LYS A 2 -22.49 30.82 -8.60
N LYS A 3 -21.17 30.89 -8.67
CA LYS A 3 -20.24 29.90 -8.11
C LYS A 3 -20.43 29.90 -6.59
N THR A 4 -21.04 28.86 -6.03
CA THR A 4 -21.06 28.60 -4.59
C THR A 4 -19.65 28.16 -4.19
N LEU A 5 -18.89 29.12 -3.67
CA LEU A 5 -17.61 28.90 -3.01
C LEU A 5 -17.92 28.08 -1.74
N ARG A 6 -17.62 26.78 -1.74
CA ARG A 6 -17.59 25.99 -0.50
C ARG A 6 -16.47 26.55 0.37
N LEU A 7 -16.84 27.48 1.25
CA LEU A 7 -15.98 28.01 2.29
C LEU A 7 -15.78 26.87 3.29
N THR A 8 -14.60 26.26 3.29
CA THR A 8 -14.18 25.36 4.36
C THR A 8 -14.04 26.21 5.62
N LEU A 9 -15.13 26.36 6.38
CA LEU A 9 -15.08 26.97 7.70
C LEU A 9 -14.30 25.99 8.59
N MET A 10 -12.99 26.18 8.69
CA MET A 10 -12.23 25.68 9.83
C MET A 10 -12.80 26.41 11.05
N ALA A 11 -13.78 25.80 11.73
CA ALA A 11 -14.15 26.21 13.06
C ALA A 11 -12.86 26.24 13.90
N ALA A 12 -12.59 27.38 14.52
CA ALA A 12 -11.43 27.54 15.40
C ALA A 12 -11.63 26.63 16.61
N ILE A 13 -11.04 25.42 16.56
CA ILE A 13 -10.99 24.51 17.69
C ILE A 13 -10.08 25.16 18.74
N ILE A 14 -10.67 25.78 19.75
CA ILE A 14 -9.93 26.20 20.95
C ILE A 14 -9.69 24.94 21.78
N VAL A 15 -8.43 24.51 21.88
CA VAL A 15 -8.03 23.37 22.71
C VAL A 15 -7.71 23.88 24.10
N THR A 16 -8.58 23.58 25.07
CA THR A 16 -8.32 23.87 26.49
C THR A 16 -7.94 22.56 27.17
N MET A 17 -6.67 22.40 27.56
CA MET A 17 -6.23 21.25 28.36
C MET A 17 -6.73 21.41 29.79
N ILE A 18 -7.68 20.57 30.20
CA ILE A 18 -8.13 20.49 31.60
C ILE A 18 -7.76 19.08 32.08
N MET A 19 -6.72 18.96 32.91
CA MET A 19 -6.43 17.71 33.61
C MET A 19 -7.36 17.60 34.82
N ALA A 20 -8.31 16.66 34.81
CA ALA A 20 -9.11 16.33 35.97
C ALA A 20 -8.48 15.16 36.75
N THR A 21 -8.29 15.34 38.05
CA THR A 21 -7.80 14.31 38.98
C THR A 21 -8.90 13.32 39.40
N ALA A 22 -8.47 12.10 39.73
CA ALA A 22 -9.22 10.84 39.67
C ALA A 22 -10.32 10.58 40.72
N ALA A 23 -11.29 9.75 40.34
CA ALA A 23 -12.02 8.83 41.22
C ALA A 23 -12.39 7.53 40.45
N ILE A 24 -12.28 6.38 41.12
CA ILE A 24 -12.28 5.03 40.52
C ILE A 24 -13.70 4.42 40.53
N VAL A 25 -14.29 4.21 39.34
CA VAL A 25 -15.22 3.10 38.98
C VAL A 25 -15.17 2.95 37.45
N SER A 26 -14.22 2.17 36.91
CA SER A 26 -13.97 1.93 35.46
C SER A 26 -14.37 3.07 34.49
N ALA A 27 -14.18 4.33 34.90
CA ALA A 27 -14.72 5.48 34.19
C ALA A 27 -13.67 5.85 33.16
N THR A 28 -14.06 5.81 31.88
CA THR A 28 -13.26 6.37 30.81
C THR A 28 -12.81 7.77 31.22
N THR A 29 -11.51 7.95 31.40
CA THR A 29 -10.95 9.26 31.72
C THR A 29 -10.85 10.06 30.43
N TYR A 30 -11.73 11.05 30.27
CA TYR A 30 -11.66 12.00 29.18
C TYR A 30 -10.59 13.05 29.48
N ASN A 31 -9.47 13.00 28.73
CA ASN A 31 -8.29 13.82 28.97
C ASN A 31 -8.26 15.10 28.12
N TYR A 32 -9.12 15.17 27.11
CA TYR A 32 -9.18 16.26 26.14
C TYR A 32 -10.60 16.78 26.03
N SER A 33 -10.75 18.09 25.85
CA SER A 33 -12.04 18.76 25.70
C SER A 33 -11.97 19.76 24.55
N TYR A 34 -13.04 19.78 23.75
CA TYR A 34 -13.18 20.60 22.56
C TYR A 34 -14.55 21.26 22.57
N THR A 35 -14.58 22.58 22.45
CA THR A 35 -15.85 23.32 22.29
C THR A 35 -16.14 23.51 20.81
N ILE A 36 -17.33 23.10 20.40
CA ILE A 36 -17.81 23.15 19.02
C ILE A 36 -19.02 24.08 18.98
N GLN A 37 -18.95 25.10 18.14
CA GLN A 37 -20.08 26.00 17.91
C GLN A 37 -21.02 25.39 16.86
N ASN A 38 -22.32 25.66 16.99
CA ASN A 38 -23.27 25.41 15.90
C ASN A 38 -22.99 26.33 14.70
N LYS A 39 -23.67 26.09 13.59
CA LYS A 39 -23.47 26.87 12.35
C LYS A 39 -23.81 28.37 12.52
N ALA A 40 -24.80 28.70 13.35
CA ALA A 40 -25.19 30.08 13.68
C ALA A 40 -24.19 30.80 14.61
N GLY A 41 -23.38 30.05 15.37
CA GLY A 41 -22.45 30.58 16.37
C GLY A 41 -23.11 31.07 17.66
N ASP A 42 -24.37 30.69 17.91
CA ASP A 42 -25.16 31.10 19.08
C ASP A 42 -25.39 29.95 20.09
N GLY A 43 -24.81 28.77 19.83
CA GLY A 43 -24.86 27.61 20.71
C GLY A 43 -23.58 26.78 20.63
N SER A 44 -23.23 26.12 21.75
CA SER A 44 -22.04 25.29 21.84
C SER A 44 -22.29 23.90 22.42
N LEU A 45 -21.45 22.99 21.97
CA LEU A 45 -21.34 21.61 22.43
C LEU A 45 -19.91 21.36 22.90
N THR A 46 -19.79 20.71 24.04
CA THR A 46 -18.52 20.20 24.55
C THR A 46 -18.35 18.74 24.12
N LEU A 47 -17.28 18.46 23.38
CA LEU A 47 -16.80 17.12 23.05
C LEU A 47 -15.60 16.80 23.94
N GLN A 48 -15.70 15.75 24.75
CA GLN A 48 -14.61 15.24 25.55
C GLN A 48 -14.16 13.89 25.00
N THR A 49 -12.84 13.64 24.99
CA THR A 49 -12.27 12.40 24.47
C THR A 49 -11.13 11.90 25.36
N ASP A 50 -10.92 10.58 25.35
CA ASP A 50 -9.78 9.94 26.01
C ASP A 50 -8.46 10.12 25.24
N VAL A 51 -8.55 10.49 23.95
CA VAL A 51 -7.43 10.64 23.01
C VAL A 51 -7.41 12.03 22.38
N ASN A 52 -6.22 12.60 22.19
CA ASN A 52 -6.03 13.88 21.49
C ASN A 52 -6.44 13.77 20.01
N LEU A 53 -7.52 14.44 19.61
CA LEU A 53 -8.00 14.47 18.22
C LEU A 53 -7.14 15.33 17.28
N SER A 54 -6.30 16.21 17.81
CA SER A 54 -5.39 17.06 17.02
C SER A 54 -4.16 16.31 16.51
N GLN A 55 -3.93 15.07 16.99
CA GLN A 55 -2.82 14.25 16.51
C GLN A 55 -3.10 13.66 15.12
N VAL A 56 -2.04 13.22 14.45
CA VAL A 56 -2.18 12.54 13.15
C VAL A 56 -2.51 11.06 13.36
N PHE A 57 -3.71 10.65 12.98
CA PHE A 57 -4.09 9.23 12.93
C PHE A 57 -3.63 8.59 11.62
N ARG A 58 -3.25 7.32 11.67
CA ARG A 58 -2.80 6.56 10.49
C ARG A 58 -3.51 5.23 10.33
N ALA A 59 -3.93 4.95 9.11
CA ALA A 59 -4.50 3.65 8.77
C ALA A 59 -3.45 2.53 8.96
N GLY A 60 -3.85 1.42 9.57
CA GLY A 60 -2.95 0.33 9.98
C GLY A 60 -2.46 0.43 11.44
N SER A 61 -2.85 1.48 12.16
CA SER A 61 -2.74 1.55 13.62
C SER A 61 -4.09 2.00 14.18
N PRO A 62 -5.11 1.11 14.15
CA PRO A 62 -6.45 1.45 14.60
C PRO A 62 -6.43 2.00 16.03
N LYS A 63 -7.20 3.06 16.25
CA LYS A 63 -7.33 3.66 17.57
C LYS A 63 -8.80 3.79 17.89
N THR A 64 -9.24 3.11 18.94
CA THR A 64 -10.54 3.36 19.56
C THR A 64 -10.44 4.64 20.38
N VAL A 65 -11.39 5.52 20.16
CA VAL A 65 -11.58 6.77 20.90
C VAL A 65 -12.92 6.67 21.59
N ASN A 66 -12.88 6.80 22.91
CA ASN A 66 -14.08 6.97 23.70
C ASN A 66 -14.38 8.46 23.76
N TYR A 67 -15.63 8.84 23.54
CA TYR A 67 -16.04 10.22 23.50
C TYR A 67 -17.32 10.45 24.30
N LYS A 68 -17.42 11.68 24.81
CA LYS A 68 -18.62 12.22 25.44
C LYS A 68 -18.98 13.52 24.77
N ILE A 69 -20.23 13.68 24.37
CA ILE A 69 -20.78 14.96 23.92
C ILE A 69 -21.75 15.49 24.97
N SER A 70 -21.75 16.81 25.18
CA SER A 70 -22.61 17.47 26.15
C SER A 70 -22.94 18.88 25.69
N THR A 71 -24.19 19.30 25.87
CA THR A 71 -24.62 20.66 25.51
C THR A 71 -24.42 21.59 26.69
N ASP A 72 -23.86 22.78 26.46
CA ASP A 72 -23.53 23.71 27.55
C ASP A 72 -24.78 24.43 28.11
N ASN A 73 -25.91 24.35 27.41
CA ASN A 73 -27.10 25.16 27.64
C ASN A 73 -28.24 24.39 28.35
N GLY A 74 -28.02 23.13 28.70
CA GLY A 74 -29.08 22.23 29.20
C GLY A 74 -30.19 21.92 28.19
N LYS A 75 -29.96 22.23 26.90
CA LYS A 75 -30.88 21.92 25.79
C LYS A 75 -30.57 20.52 25.26
N ASN A 76 -31.59 19.73 24.97
CA ASN A 76 -31.39 18.39 24.42
C ASN A 76 -30.75 18.44 23.02
N PHE A 77 -30.01 17.38 22.65
CA PHE A 77 -29.56 17.19 21.26
C PHE A 77 -30.76 17.20 20.29
N GLY A 78 -30.52 17.64 19.05
CA GLY A 78 -31.52 17.64 17.99
C GLY A 78 -32.03 16.24 17.64
N ASP A 79 -33.05 16.18 16.78
CA ASP A 79 -33.76 14.95 16.43
C ASP A 79 -32.89 13.91 15.71
N TYR A 80 -31.78 14.34 15.11
CA TYR A 80 -30.88 13.52 14.33
C TYR A 80 -29.44 13.67 14.81
N SER A 81 -28.77 12.55 15.05
CA SER A 81 -27.33 12.53 15.34
C SER A 81 -26.71 11.30 14.73
N GLU A 82 -25.60 11.49 14.03
CA GLU A 82 -24.91 10.43 13.32
C GLU A 82 -23.40 10.63 13.29
N VAL A 83 -22.69 9.51 13.24
CA VAL A 83 -21.26 9.50 12.92
C VAL A 83 -21.07 8.99 11.51
N ILE A 84 -20.61 9.86 10.64
CA ILE A 84 -20.27 9.54 9.27
C ILE A 84 -18.84 9.02 9.26
N THR A 85 -18.67 7.78 8.80
CA THR A 85 -17.36 7.14 8.63
C THR A 85 -16.93 7.18 7.17
N PRO A 86 -15.64 7.00 6.85
CA PRO A 86 -15.15 7.10 5.47
C PRO A 86 -15.86 6.20 4.43
N ASN A 87 -16.45 5.08 4.85
CA ASN A 87 -17.19 4.16 3.97
C ASN A 87 -18.71 4.17 4.20
N ASN A 88 -19.21 4.91 5.20
CA ASN A 88 -20.64 5.04 5.45
C ASN A 88 -21.04 6.51 5.32
N SER A 89 -21.45 6.90 4.11
CA SER A 89 -21.91 8.26 3.80
C SER A 89 -23.27 8.60 4.39
N THR A 90 -24.01 7.61 4.90
CA THR A 90 -25.32 7.79 5.55
C THR A 90 -25.23 7.76 7.07
N GLY A 91 -24.01 7.68 7.63
CA GLY A 91 -23.78 7.70 9.07
C GLY A 91 -24.26 6.46 9.83
N ASP A 92 -23.69 6.26 11.02
CA ASP A 92 -24.24 5.38 12.05
C ASP A 92 -25.00 6.26 13.04
N SER A 93 -26.29 6.01 13.25
CA SER A 93 -27.15 6.86 14.09
C SER A 93 -26.84 6.68 15.59
N LEU A 94 -26.74 7.79 16.31
CA LEU A 94 -26.31 7.85 17.71
C LEU A 94 -27.46 7.93 18.73
N HIS A 95 -28.71 8.04 18.28
CA HIS A 95 -29.90 8.07 19.16
C HIS A 95 -29.79 9.00 20.40
N THR A 96 -29.38 10.25 20.17
CA THR A 96 -29.08 11.24 21.23
C THR A 96 -30.28 12.11 21.63
N TYR A 97 -31.42 11.97 20.94
CA TYR A 97 -32.62 12.80 21.14
C TYR A 97 -33.06 12.82 22.60
N GLY A 98 -33.36 14.02 23.12
CA GLY A 98 -33.84 14.20 24.49
C GLY A 98 -32.76 14.08 25.57
N LEU A 99 -31.49 13.86 25.21
CA LEU A 99 -30.38 13.75 26.15
C LEU A 99 -29.63 15.08 26.27
N ALA A 100 -29.12 15.38 27.46
CA ALA A 100 -28.19 16.49 27.71
C ALA A 100 -26.71 16.09 27.56
N SER A 101 -26.43 14.78 27.61
CA SER A 101 -25.11 14.20 27.37
C SER A 101 -25.23 12.79 26.79
N TYR A 102 -24.27 12.39 25.97
CA TYR A 102 -24.19 11.08 25.35
C TYR A 102 -22.74 10.60 25.32
N GLU A 103 -22.52 9.32 25.60
CA GLU A 103 -21.19 8.69 25.63
C GLU A 103 -21.19 7.44 24.75
N ASP A 104 -20.14 7.28 23.95
CA ASP A 104 -19.95 6.14 23.06
C ASP A 104 -18.47 6.05 22.63
N SER A 105 -18.14 5.10 21.77
CA SER A 105 -16.79 4.89 21.26
C SER A 105 -16.79 4.66 19.76
N ILE A 106 -15.71 5.10 19.10
CA ILE A 106 -15.50 4.81 17.68
C ILE A 106 -14.07 4.37 17.43
N THR A 107 -13.89 3.46 16.47
CA THR A 107 -12.56 3.02 16.06
C THR A 107 -12.14 3.66 14.75
N PHE A 108 -11.04 4.41 14.79
CA PHE A 108 -10.41 4.99 13.61
C PHE A 108 -9.53 3.96 12.90
N ASP A 109 -10.13 3.11 12.06
CA ASP A 109 -9.44 2.04 11.34
C ASP A 109 -9.36 2.28 9.81
N GLN A 110 -10.27 3.09 9.28
CA GLN A 110 -10.39 3.41 7.86
C GLN A 110 -9.78 4.76 7.48
N LEU A 111 -9.20 4.83 6.28
CA LEU A 111 -8.64 6.05 5.71
C LEU A 111 -9.74 7.03 5.30
N GLY A 112 -9.70 8.25 5.83
CA GLY A 112 -10.64 9.31 5.46
C GLY A 112 -10.98 10.23 6.62
N GLU A 113 -12.07 10.97 6.44
CA GLU A 113 -12.65 11.85 7.46
C GLU A 113 -13.72 11.08 8.24
N TYR A 114 -13.67 11.21 9.56
CA TYR A 114 -14.75 10.85 10.48
C TYR A 114 -15.42 12.14 10.90
N PHE A 115 -16.73 12.19 10.72
CA PHE A 115 -17.51 13.40 10.87
C PHE A 115 -18.69 13.15 11.79
N PHE A 116 -19.00 14.14 12.61
CA PHE A 116 -20.21 14.17 13.42
C PHE A 116 -21.17 15.17 12.82
N ASP A 117 -22.40 14.72 12.67
CA ASP A 117 -23.56 15.55 12.34
C ASP A 117 -24.57 15.40 13.49
N ILE A 118 -24.94 16.53 14.09
CA ILE A 118 -26.05 16.62 15.03
C ILE A 118 -26.98 17.70 14.51
N SER A 119 -28.12 17.28 13.97
CA SER A 119 -29.06 18.12 13.24
C SER A 119 -30.51 17.86 13.68
N GLY A 120 -31.45 18.64 13.15
CA GLY A 120 -32.87 18.54 13.51
C GLY A 120 -33.30 19.48 14.63
N GLY A 121 -32.57 20.59 14.81
CA GLY A 121 -33.08 21.73 15.58
C GLY A 121 -34.12 22.54 14.80
N PRO A 122 -34.66 23.63 15.40
CA PRO A 122 -35.72 24.45 14.78
C PRO A 122 -35.29 25.14 13.47
N SER A 123 -33.99 25.16 13.16
CA SER A 123 -33.44 25.61 11.87
C SER A 123 -32.14 24.87 11.55
N SER A 124 -31.77 24.78 10.27
CA SER A 124 -30.49 24.18 9.84
C SER A 124 -29.25 24.90 10.38
N ASP A 125 -29.40 26.16 10.80
CA ASP A 125 -28.29 26.94 11.37
C ASP A 125 -28.02 26.56 12.84
N SER A 126 -28.93 25.82 13.47
CA SER A 126 -28.75 25.28 14.82
C SER A 126 -28.02 23.93 14.85
N ASP A 127 -27.68 23.36 13.70
CA ASP A 127 -26.97 22.09 13.58
C ASP A 127 -25.49 22.21 14.01
N TYR A 128 -24.94 21.12 14.53
CA TYR A 128 -23.51 20.95 14.83
C TYR A 128 -22.89 19.98 13.83
N GLU A 129 -21.92 20.47 13.08
CA GLU A 129 -21.22 19.72 12.04
C GLU A 129 -19.71 19.88 12.21
N PHE A 130 -19.00 18.79 12.51
CA PHE A 130 -17.55 18.87 12.70
C PHE A 130 -16.80 17.59 12.31
N THR A 131 -15.58 17.76 11.81
CA THR A 131 -14.65 16.64 11.61
C THR A 131 -14.03 16.25 12.94
N MET A 132 -14.32 15.04 13.42
CA MET A 132 -13.72 14.52 14.64
C MET A 132 -12.27 14.11 14.43
N ALA A 133 -11.98 13.41 13.32
CA ALA A 133 -10.62 13.01 12.99
C ALA A 133 -10.42 12.82 11.48
N LYS A 134 -9.17 12.96 11.06
CA LYS A 134 -8.70 12.56 9.73
C LYS A 134 -7.68 11.45 9.87
N VAL A 135 -7.96 10.30 9.25
CA VAL A 135 -7.07 9.15 9.22
C VAL A 135 -6.29 9.15 7.92
N TYR A 136 -4.97 9.33 8.03
CA TYR A 136 -4.04 9.43 6.90
C TYR A 136 -3.44 8.07 6.54
N ALA A 137 -2.95 7.97 5.31
CA ALA A 137 -2.36 6.74 4.82
C ALA A 137 -1.03 6.48 5.54
N SER A 138 -0.76 5.20 5.77
CA SER A 138 0.58 4.75 6.10
C SER A 138 1.47 4.83 4.88
N ALA A 139 2.74 5.21 5.10
CA ALA A 139 3.73 5.26 4.04
C ALA A 139 3.88 3.88 3.37
N PRO A 140 4.02 3.81 2.03
CA PRO A 140 4.15 2.53 1.31
C PRO A 140 5.57 1.95 1.46
N SER A 141 6.05 1.78 2.70
CA SER A 141 7.42 1.41 3.05
C SER A 141 7.84 0.03 2.53
N LYS A 142 6.86 -0.87 2.36
CA LYS A 142 7.03 -2.24 1.85
C LYS A 142 6.99 -2.34 0.32
N ILE A 143 6.80 -1.23 -0.41
CA ILE A 143 6.80 -1.26 -1.86
C ILE A 143 8.13 -1.81 -2.37
N GLN A 144 8.06 -2.89 -3.15
CA GLN A 144 9.26 -3.48 -3.74
C GLN A 144 9.58 -2.76 -5.04
N ILE A 145 10.85 -2.41 -5.21
CA ILE A 145 11.30 -1.69 -6.39
C ILE A 145 12.39 -2.51 -7.06
N TYR A 146 12.27 -2.68 -8.36
CA TYR A 146 13.34 -3.22 -9.17
C TYR A 146 13.48 -2.46 -10.48
N SER A 147 14.62 -2.61 -11.14
CA SER A 147 14.89 -1.85 -12.36
C SER A 147 15.48 -2.70 -13.48
N THR A 148 15.36 -2.18 -14.68
CA THR A 148 16.00 -2.62 -15.92
C THR A 148 16.83 -1.44 -16.46
N PRO A 149 17.50 -1.55 -17.63
CA PRO A 149 18.34 -0.46 -18.10
C PRO A 149 17.58 0.83 -18.43
N ASP A 150 16.31 0.72 -18.84
CA ASP A 150 15.48 1.83 -19.30
C ASP A 150 14.20 2.06 -18.46
N ARG A 151 13.89 1.14 -17.53
CA ARG A 151 12.66 1.19 -16.72
C ARG A 151 12.89 0.92 -15.24
N ILE A 152 12.05 1.50 -14.40
CA ILE A 152 11.97 1.24 -12.96
C ILE A 152 10.55 0.76 -12.65
N TYR A 153 10.46 -0.37 -11.95
CA TYR A 153 9.24 -1.08 -11.62
C TYR A 153 8.93 -0.93 -10.14
N PHE A 154 7.65 -0.74 -9.84
CA PHE A 154 7.12 -0.60 -8.49
C PHE A 154 6.08 -1.71 -8.29
N ASN A 155 6.42 -2.67 -7.44
CA ASN A 155 5.58 -3.80 -7.12
C ASN A 155 4.78 -3.52 -5.85
N LYS A 156 3.48 -3.31 -6.04
CA LYS A 156 2.50 -2.97 -5.01
C LYS A 156 1.88 -4.20 -4.32
N LYS A 157 2.22 -5.44 -4.71
CA LYS A 157 1.74 -6.66 -4.02
C LYS A 157 1.95 -6.62 -2.49
N TYR A 158 2.95 -5.87 -2.04
CA TYR A 158 3.34 -5.73 -0.64
C TYR A 158 2.81 -4.45 0.02
N VAL A 159 1.96 -3.69 -0.67
CA VAL A 159 1.31 -2.46 -0.21
C VAL A 159 -0.17 -2.77 -0.04
N ASN A 160 -0.68 -2.66 1.19
CA ASN A 160 -2.07 -2.95 1.49
C ASN A 160 -2.92 -1.70 1.24
N TYR A 161 -3.95 -1.80 0.39
CA TYR A 161 -4.83 -0.68 0.09
C TYR A 161 -5.59 -0.16 1.33
N ARG A 162 -5.88 -1.03 2.32
CA ARG A 162 -6.56 -0.64 3.56
C ARG A 162 -5.73 0.32 4.40
N THR A 163 -4.40 0.18 4.38
CA THR A 163 -3.50 1.02 5.18
C THR A 163 -2.85 2.13 4.38
N CYS A 164 -2.65 1.94 3.08
CA CYS A 164 -1.97 2.89 2.20
C CYS A 164 -2.95 3.68 1.30
N GLY A 165 -4.25 3.39 1.35
CA GLY A 165 -5.23 3.96 0.42
C GLY A 165 -5.16 3.31 -0.97
N THR A 166 -6.09 3.73 -1.84
CA THR A 166 -6.33 3.14 -3.18
C THR A 166 -5.32 3.58 -4.25
N THR A 167 -4.46 4.55 -3.96
CA THR A 167 -3.52 5.11 -4.93
C THR A 167 -2.15 5.36 -4.32
N VAL A 168 -1.10 4.99 -5.05
CA VAL A 168 0.29 5.37 -4.79
C VAL A 168 0.74 6.32 -5.89
N ILE A 169 1.28 7.47 -5.52
CA ILE A 169 1.95 8.40 -6.42
C ILE A 169 3.46 8.17 -6.32
N VAL A 170 4.08 7.96 -7.47
CA VAL A 170 5.52 7.96 -7.64
C VAL A 170 5.91 9.22 -8.40
N GLN A 171 6.80 10.02 -7.83
CA GLN A 171 7.33 11.21 -8.46
C GLN A 171 8.85 11.15 -8.50
N LYS A 172 9.44 11.37 -9.67
CA LYS A 172 10.88 11.55 -9.79
C LYS A 172 11.24 12.93 -9.25
N VAL A 173 12.21 13.01 -8.34
CA VAL A 173 12.68 14.29 -7.78
C VAL A 173 13.17 15.21 -8.90
N GLY A 174 12.73 16.46 -8.88
CA GLY A 174 13.03 17.46 -9.91
C GLY A 174 12.18 17.34 -11.18
N SER A 175 11.13 16.51 -11.18
CA SER A 175 10.18 16.38 -12.28
C SER A 175 8.76 16.67 -11.78
N ALA A 176 7.99 17.45 -12.55
CA ALA A 176 6.58 17.67 -12.28
C ALA A 176 5.72 16.43 -12.59
N LEU A 177 6.21 15.54 -13.46
CA LEU A 177 5.48 14.32 -13.84
C LEU A 177 5.31 13.37 -12.65
N GLN A 178 4.06 13.02 -12.38
CA GLN A 178 3.64 12.05 -11.38
C GLN A 178 3.10 10.79 -12.06
N TYR A 179 3.45 9.64 -11.52
CA TYR A 179 2.96 8.34 -11.97
C TYR A 179 2.01 7.79 -10.93
N LEU A 180 0.75 7.64 -11.30
CA LEU A 180 -0.28 7.10 -10.45
C LEU A 180 -0.32 5.58 -10.58
N ILE A 181 -0.34 4.91 -9.44
CA ILE A 181 -0.40 3.47 -9.33
C ILE A 181 -1.62 3.15 -8.46
N ASN A 182 -2.68 2.62 -9.07
CA ASN A 182 -3.82 2.11 -8.32
C ASN A 182 -3.35 0.95 -7.41
N THR A 183 -3.68 0.91 -6.13
CA THR A 183 -3.25 -0.16 -5.19
C THR A 183 -4.24 -1.32 -5.08
N ALA A 184 -5.46 -1.18 -5.61
CA ALA A 184 -6.49 -2.21 -5.55
C ALA A 184 -6.20 -3.39 -6.49
N SER A 185 -5.55 -3.16 -7.65
CA SER A 185 -5.11 -4.26 -8.52
C SER A 185 -3.73 -4.78 -8.09
N GLY A 186 -3.45 -6.08 -8.21
CA GLY A 186 -2.16 -6.68 -7.80
C GLY A 186 -0.97 -6.40 -8.74
N ASP A 187 -1.15 -5.54 -9.74
CA ASP A 187 -0.23 -5.36 -10.87
C ASP A 187 1.14 -4.75 -10.51
N VAL A 188 2.09 -4.85 -11.42
CA VAL A 188 3.35 -4.11 -11.34
C VAL A 188 3.26 -2.89 -12.25
N ALA A 189 3.49 -1.69 -11.71
CA ALA A 189 3.60 -0.48 -12.51
C ALA A 189 5.06 -0.19 -12.84
N TYR A 190 5.32 0.52 -13.95
CA TYR A 190 6.67 0.93 -14.31
C TYR A 190 6.72 2.33 -14.91
N VAL A 191 7.88 2.96 -14.74
CA VAL A 191 8.24 4.23 -15.37
C VAL A 191 9.35 3.96 -16.38
N LYS A 192 9.28 4.59 -17.56
CA LYS A 192 10.21 4.40 -18.68
C LYS A 192 11.05 5.65 -18.96
N GLY A 193 12.06 5.51 -19.82
CA GLY A 193 12.86 6.63 -20.33
C GLY A 193 14.11 6.93 -19.49
N PHE A 194 14.58 5.96 -18.72
CA PHE A 194 15.82 6.11 -17.95
C PHE A 194 17.05 5.70 -18.75
N LYS A 195 18.21 6.24 -18.36
CA LYS A 195 19.49 5.84 -18.92
C LYS A 195 20.10 4.71 -18.09
N PRO A 196 20.71 3.69 -18.72
CA PRO A 196 21.37 2.59 -18.02
C PRO A 196 22.48 3.05 -17.09
N ASN A 197 22.71 2.30 -16.00
CA ASN A 197 23.75 2.57 -14.98
C ASN A 197 23.66 3.97 -14.34
N LYS A 198 22.47 4.57 -14.29
CA LYS A 198 22.21 5.83 -13.59
C LYS A 198 21.27 5.62 -12.41
N SER A 199 21.42 6.46 -11.39
CA SER A 199 20.57 6.48 -10.20
C SER A 199 19.59 7.63 -10.26
N TYR A 200 18.35 7.37 -9.88
CA TYR A 200 17.27 8.35 -9.87
C TYR A 200 16.61 8.40 -8.50
N LYS A 201 16.32 9.60 -8.02
CA LYS A 201 15.63 9.82 -6.74
C LYS A 201 14.13 9.90 -6.99
N PHE A 202 13.36 9.22 -6.14
CA PHE A 202 11.91 9.21 -6.17
C PHE A 202 11.35 9.58 -4.81
N GLU A 203 10.24 10.32 -4.82
CA GLU A 203 9.32 10.43 -3.70
C GLU A 203 8.10 9.57 -3.98
N ILE A 204 7.72 8.75 -3.01
CA ILE A 204 6.60 7.83 -3.13
C ILE A 204 5.63 8.13 -2.00
N ARG A 205 4.38 8.42 -2.34
CA ARG A 205 3.30 8.72 -1.39
C ARG A 205 2.12 7.82 -1.68
N SER A 206 1.29 7.57 -0.68
CA SER A 206 0.07 6.80 -0.80
C SER A 206 -1.12 7.59 -0.24
N GLY A 207 -2.33 7.26 -0.66
CA GLY A 207 -3.56 7.95 -0.25
C GLY A 207 -4.76 7.51 -1.09
N ASN A 208 -5.86 8.25 -0.98
CA ASN A 208 -7.04 8.06 -1.82
C ASN A 208 -7.13 9.17 -2.86
N LEU A 209 -7.46 8.81 -4.10
CA LEU A 209 -7.72 9.77 -5.16
C LEU A 209 -9.18 10.25 -5.03
N VAL A 210 -9.38 11.52 -4.68
CA VAL A 210 -10.69 12.17 -4.58
C VAL A 210 -10.65 13.39 -5.50
N ASP A 211 -11.57 13.46 -6.47
CA ASP A 211 -11.62 14.54 -7.48
C ASP A 211 -10.27 14.80 -8.16
N LYS A 212 -9.57 13.71 -8.54
CA LYS A 212 -8.23 13.73 -9.16
C LYS A 212 -7.11 14.28 -8.27
N THR A 213 -7.38 14.56 -6.99
CA THR A 213 -6.41 15.00 -6.00
C THR A 213 -6.13 13.88 -5.01
N LEU A 214 -4.86 13.62 -4.70
CA LEU A 214 -4.52 12.64 -3.67
C LEU A 214 -4.79 13.26 -2.29
N LYS A 215 -5.76 12.72 -1.57
CA LYS A 215 -6.12 13.10 -0.20
C LYS A 215 -5.66 12.06 0.81
N TYR A 216 -5.65 12.45 2.09
CA TYR A 216 -5.25 11.62 3.22
C TYR A 216 -3.86 11.00 3.03
N THR A 217 -2.94 11.83 2.53
CA THR A 217 -1.68 11.35 2.01
C THR A 217 -0.72 10.89 3.11
N SER A 218 0.04 9.84 2.83
CA SER A 218 1.14 9.43 3.67
C SER A 218 2.29 10.44 3.68
N THR A 219 3.19 10.30 4.64
CA THR A 219 4.53 10.89 4.50
C THR A 219 5.24 10.30 3.27
N ALA A 220 6.10 11.11 2.65
CA ALA A 220 6.83 10.70 1.45
C ALA A 220 7.97 9.73 1.80
N VAL A 221 8.01 8.58 1.11
CA VAL A 221 9.16 7.68 1.14
C VAL A 221 10.13 8.09 0.04
N LYS A 222 11.34 8.48 0.41
CA LYS A 222 12.40 8.84 -0.54
C LYS A 222 13.22 7.59 -0.88
N LYS A 223 13.40 7.31 -2.17
CA LYS A 223 14.21 6.18 -2.66
C LYS A 223 15.16 6.63 -3.77
N THR A 224 16.43 6.26 -3.65
CA THR A 224 17.40 6.38 -4.73
C THR A 224 17.54 5.03 -5.40
N VAL A 225 17.09 4.94 -6.65
CA VAL A 225 16.98 3.69 -7.41
C VAL A 225 17.98 3.71 -8.56
N PRO A 226 18.99 2.82 -8.56
CA PRO A 226 19.85 2.60 -9.71
C PRO A 226 19.11 1.83 -10.80
N THR A 227 19.41 2.15 -12.05
CA THR A 227 18.97 1.39 -13.24
C THR A 227 19.95 0.28 -13.58
N GLY A 228 19.45 -0.70 -14.32
CA GLY A 228 20.24 -1.83 -14.78
C GLY A 228 21.32 -1.46 -15.82
N PRO A 229 22.26 -2.38 -16.07
CA PRO A 229 23.28 -2.20 -17.10
C PRO A 229 22.73 -2.48 -18.50
N SER A 230 23.16 -1.72 -19.51
CA SER A 230 22.75 -1.88 -20.93
C SER A 230 23.22 -3.18 -21.60
N VAL A 231 23.89 -4.06 -20.86
CA VAL A 231 24.49 -5.27 -21.42
C VAL A 231 23.43 -6.34 -21.64
N LYS A 232 23.42 -6.95 -22.82
CA LYS A 232 22.71 -8.22 -23.09
C LYS A 232 23.66 -9.39 -22.78
N PRO A 233 23.38 -10.24 -21.76
CA PRO A 233 24.20 -11.42 -21.48
C PRO A 233 24.21 -12.38 -22.66
N VAL A 234 25.30 -13.14 -22.82
CA VAL A 234 25.43 -14.14 -23.88
C VAL A 234 25.70 -15.50 -23.26
N ILE A 235 24.80 -16.45 -23.53
CA ILE A 235 24.90 -17.83 -23.08
C ILE A 235 25.91 -18.56 -23.98
N LYS A 236 27.03 -18.99 -23.42
CA LYS A 236 28.02 -19.83 -24.10
C LYS A 236 27.52 -21.27 -24.18
N SER A 237 27.09 -21.83 -23.06
CA SER A 237 26.59 -23.20 -22.98
C SER A 237 25.58 -23.38 -21.85
N VAL A 238 24.76 -24.41 -22.00
CA VAL A 238 23.86 -24.90 -20.95
C VAL A 238 24.04 -26.41 -20.89
N LYS A 239 24.33 -26.94 -19.70
CA LYS A 239 24.45 -28.38 -19.44
C LYS A 239 23.33 -28.81 -18.51
N VAL A 240 22.60 -29.85 -18.89
CA VAL A 240 21.65 -30.56 -18.02
C VAL A 240 22.37 -31.76 -17.41
N SER A 241 22.14 -32.01 -16.13
CA SER A 241 22.79 -33.07 -15.36
C SER A 241 21.89 -33.55 -14.23
N ASN A 242 22.20 -34.71 -13.66
CA ASN A 242 21.48 -35.27 -12.52
C ASN A 242 19.96 -35.38 -12.75
N PHE A 243 19.55 -35.75 -13.96
CA PHE A 243 18.15 -35.95 -14.27
C PHE A 243 17.60 -37.16 -13.49
N LYS A 244 16.46 -36.96 -12.83
CA LYS A 244 15.70 -37.98 -12.10
C LYS A 244 14.23 -37.80 -12.46
N VAL A 245 13.51 -38.91 -12.61
CA VAL A 245 12.05 -38.90 -12.81
C VAL A 245 11.41 -39.85 -11.81
N LYS A 246 10.32 -39.42 -11.19
CA LYS A 246 9.46 -40.25 -10.34
C LYS A 246 8.04 -40.23 -10.91
N LYS A 247 7.53 -41.39 -11.31
CA LYS A 247 6.13 -41.58 -11.71
C LYS A 247 5.29 -41.87 -10.46
N PHE A 248 4.11 -41.25 -10.34
CA PHE A 248 3.17 -41.49 -9.24
C PHE A 248 1.73 -41.28 -9.70
N TRP A 249 0.78 -41.95 -9.06
CA TRP A 249 -0.65 -41.78 -9.33
C TRP A 249 -1.16 -40.55 -8.57
N SER A 250 -1.76 -39.59 -9.28
CA SER A 250 -2.42 -38.45 -8.64
C SER A 250 -3.89 -38.78 -8.42
N TYR A 251 -4.30 -38.91 -7.15
CA TYR A 251 -5.71 -39.15 -6.82
C TYR A 251 -6.61 -37.96 -7.10
N ASN A 252 -6.09 -36.72 -7.02
CA ASN A 252 -6.86 -35.52 -7.32
C ASN A 252 -7.16 -35.37 -8.82
N ASP A 253 -6.22 -35.77 -9.66
CA ASP A 253 -6.32 -35.61 -11.12
C ASP A 253 -6.75 -36.92 -11.81
N LEU A 254 -6.83 -38.02 -11.06
CA LEU A 254 -7.14 -39.37 -11.55
C LEU A 254 -6.25 -39.83 -12.72
N GLU A 255 -4.99 -39.42 -12.71
CA GLU A 255 -4.02 -39.73 -13.76
C GLU A 255 -2.61 -39.98 -13.22
N TRP A 256 -1.77 -40.65 -14.02
CA TRP A 256 -0.34 -40.78 -13.73
C TRP A 256 0.37 -39.45 -13.97
N LYS A 257 1.10 -38.97 -12.96
CA LYS A 257 1.96 -37.80 -13.04
C LYS A 257 3.44 -38.16 -12.87
N TYR A 258 4.29 -37.27 -13.35
CA TYR A 258 5.74 -37.43 -13.40
C TYR A 258 6.40 -36.22 -12.77
N THR A 259 7.13 -36.41 -11.67
CA THR A 259 8.03 -35.40 -11.12
C THR A 259 9.40 -35.54 -11.74
N SER A 260 9.80 -34.57 -12.56
CA SER A 260 11.14 -34.48 -13.16
C SER A 260 12.01 -33.56 -12.30
N SER A 261 13.24 -33.97 -12.02
CA SER A 261 14.24 -33.17 -11.28
C SER A 261 15.56 -33.20 -12.02
N TYR A 262 16.16 -32.03 -12.22
CA TYR A 262 17.45 -31.93 -12.90
C TYR A 262 18.21 -30.70 -12.47
N THR A 263 19.52 -30.73 -12.72
CA THR A 263 20.41 -29.60 -12.49
C THR A 263 20.85 -28.99 -13.80
N LEU A 264 20.59 -27.70 -13.97
CA LEU A 264 20.98 -26.90 -15.11
C LEU A 264 22.20 -26.06 -14.74
N THR A 265 23.26 -26.15 -15.55
CA THR A 265 24.47 -25.34 -15.43
C THR A 265 24.57 -24.41 -16.64
N VAL A 266 24.40 -23.11 -16.44
CA VAL A 266 24.57 -22.08 -17.47
C VAL A 266 25.96 -21.48 -17.39
N LYS A 267 26.68 -21.42 -18.50
CA LYS A 267 27.92 -20.65 -18.65
C LYS A 267 27.70 -19.48 -19.58
N LEU A 268 28.03 -18.27 -19.12
CA LEU A 268 27.96 -17.03 -19.90
C LEU A 268 29.32 -16.71 -20.53
N SER A 269 29.35 -16.29 -21.80
CA SER A 269 30.55 -15.70 -22.41
C SER A 269 30.65 -14.21 -22.08
N LYS A 270 29.51 -13.52 -22.08
CA LYS A 270 29.36 -12.08 -21.77
C LYS A 270 28.33 -11.88 -20.66
N LYS A 271 28.64 -11.00 -19.70
CA LYS A 271 27.75 -10.54 -18.61
C LYS A 271 28.03 -9.08 -18.30
N ALA A 272 27.13 -8.41 -17.57
CA ALA A 272 27.38 -7.05 -17.11
C ALA A 272 28.52 -6.99 -16.08
N SER A 273 29.27 -5.88 -16.07
CA SER A 273 30.17 -5.56 -14.96
C SER A 273 29.37 -5.42 -13.67
N GLY A 274 29.97 -5.79 -12.53
CA GLY A 274 29.28 -5.73 -11.24
C GLY A 274 28.13 -6.72 -11.04
N THR A 275 27.95 -7.71 -11.93
CA THR A 275 26.95 -8.80 -11.76
C THR A 275 27.07 -9.43 -10.36
N LYS A 276 25.96 -9.49 -9.63
CA LYS A 276 25.81 -10.15 -8.33
C LYS A 276 25.02 -11.47 -8.42
N GLY A 277 24.39 -11.73 -9.56
CA GLY A 277 23.75 -13.00 -9.87
C GLY A 277 22.97 -12.96 -11.17
N VAL A 278 22.20 -14.02 -11.40
CA VAL A 278 21.36 -14.20 -12.59
C VAL A 278 19.94 -14.60 -12.22
N VAL A 279 19.01 -14.27 -13.11
CA VAL A 279 17.71 -14.93 -13.19
C VAL A 279 17.70 -15.72 -14.49
N VAL A 280 17.48 -17.02 -14.37
CA VAL A 280 17.32 -17.94 -15.50
C VAL A 280 15.83 -18.22 -15.65
N THR A 281 15.33 -18.04 -16.87
CA THR A 281 13.95 -18.33 -17.25
C THR A 281 13.94 -19.44 -18.28
N LEU A 282 13.15 -20.47 -18.00
CA LEU A 282 12.92 -21.58 -18.89
C LEU A 282 11.74 -21.30 -19.82
N GLY A 283 11.65 -22.01 -20.95
CA GLY A 283 10.60 -21.83 -21.95
C GLY A 283 9.18 -22.13 -21.45
N ASN A 284 9.05 -22.84 -20.33
CA ASN A 284 7.79 -23.10 -19.62
C ASN A 284 7.42 -21.98 -18.63
N GLY A 285 8.20 -20.89 -18.56
CA GLY A 285 7.98 -19.75 -17.66
C GLY A 285 8.61 -19.91 -16.28
N GLU A 286 9.15 -21.08 -15.92
CA GLU A 286 9.80 -21.26 -14.61
C GLU A 286 11.05 -20.38 -14.49
N GLN A 287 11.19 -19.71 -13.36
CA GLN A 287 12.31 -18.81 -13.09
C GLN A 287 13.10 -19.23 -11.85
N ARG A 288 14.43 -19.18 -11.95
CA ARG A 288 15.34 -19.38 -10.81
C ARG A 288 16.31 -18.22 -10.71
N LYS A 289 16.34 -17.59 -9.52
CA LYS A 289 17.31 -16.56 -9.16
C LYS A 289 18.49 -17.20 -8.42
N ILE A 290 19.71 -16.86 -8.83
CA ILE A 290 20.93 -17.43 -8.25
C ILE A 290 21.93 -16.31 -8.01
N LYS A 291 22.51 -16.30 -6.81
CA LYS A 291 23.61 -15.39 -6.46
C LYS A 291 24.92 -15.91 -7.04
N GLY A 292 25.79 -14.99 -7.47
CA GLY A 292 27.11 -15.33 -7.96
C GLY A 292 27.69 -14.22 -8.84
N THR A 293 28.99 -13.97 -8.70
CA THR A 293 29.71 -12.95 -9.47
C THR A 293 30.39 -13.51 -10.71
N GLY A 294 30.54 -14.84 -10.79
CA GLY A 294 31.22 -15.55 -11.86
C GLY A 294 30.45 -15.61 -13.19
N LYS A 295 30.90 -16.51 -14.08
CA LYS A 295 30.27 -16.76 -15.38
C LYS A 295 29.49 -18.07 -15.45
N THR A 296 29.59 -18.92 -14.43
CA THR A 296 28.95 -20.24 -14.38
C THR A 296 27.94 -20.26 -13.23
N PHE A 297 26.72 -20.67 -13.51
CA PHE A 297 25.62 -20.71 -12.55
C PHE A 297 24.94 -22.08 -12.61
N LYS A 298 24.79 -22.73 -11.46
CA LYS A 298 24.20 -24.06 -11.32
C LYS A 298 22.90 -23.94 -10.52
N MET A 299 21.84 -24.60 -10.97
CA MET A 299 20.53 -24.56 -10.31
C MET A 299 19.75 -25.87 -10.49
N GLY A 300 19.01 -26.25 -9.45
CA GLY A 300 18.05 -27.34 -9.52
C GLY A 300 16.69 -26.86 -10.01
N PHE A 301 16.06 -27.69 -10.83
CA PHE A 301 14.67 -27.58 -11.25
C PHE A 301 13.92 -28.84 -10.80
N ASN A 302 12.67 -28.66 -10.39
CA ASN A 302 11.75 -29.73 -10.05
C ASN A 302 10.36 -29.30 -10.49
N SER A 303 9.76 -30.10 -11.37
CA SER A 303 8.44 -29.86 -11.93
C SER A 303 7.65 -31.17 -11.96
N THR A 304 6.33 -31.05 -11.83
CA THR A 304 5.41 -32.19 -11.96
C THR A 304 4.50 -31.93 -13.15
N THR A 305 4.49 -32.86 -14.09
CA THR A 305 3.64 -32.79 -15.30
C THR A 305 3.07 -34.17 -15.62
N ASN A 306 2.24 -34.24 -16.66
CA ASN A 306 1.59 -35.50 -17.08
C ASN A 306 2.53 -36.38 -17.93
N HIS A 307 3.77 -35.94 -18.15
CA HIS A 307 4.80 -36.70 -18.86
C HIS A 307 6.20 -36.47 -18.25
N SER A 308 7.16 -37.34 -18.56
CA SER A 308 8.56 -37.10 -18.21
C SER A 308 9.11 -35.93 -19.02
N GLU A 309 9.83 -35.01 -18.39
CA GLU A 309 10.48 -33.91 -19.13
C GLU A 309 11.72 -34.39 -19.92
N LYS A 310 12.14 -35.65 -19.77
CA LYS A 310 13.26 -36.21 -20.54
C LYS A 310 12.96 -36.15 -22.05
N GLY A 311 13.92 -35.68 -22.84
CA GLY A 311 13.79 -35.47 -24.28
C GLY A 311 13.13 -34.15 -24.67
N THR A 312 12.58 -33.40 -23.70
CA THR A 312 11.86 -32.16 -23.98
C THR A 312 12.81 -31.05 -24.43
N ARG A 313 12.42 -30.34 -25.50
CA ARG A 313 13.13 -29.17 -26.00
C ARG A 313 12.62 -27.91 -25.32
N MET A 314 13.53 -27.10 -24.78
CA MET A 314 13.17 -25.88 -24.04
C MET A 314 14.10 -24.72 -24.37
N GLY A 315 13.56 -23.50 -24.32
CA GLY A 315 14.34 -22.28 -24.35
C GLY A 315 14.91 -21.94 -22.98
N VAL A 316 16.11 -21.37 -22.95
CA VAL A 316 16.73 -20.79 -21.76
C VAL A 316 17.09 -19.34 -22.04
N VAL A 317 16.59 -18.44 -21.21
CA VAL A 317 16.89 -17.00 -21.24
C VAL A 317 17.55 -16.62 -19.91
N VAL A 318 18.55 -15.74 -19.97
CA VAL A 318 19.24 -15.25 -18.78
C VAL A 318 19.29 -13.73 -18.77
N LYS A 319 18.94 -13.15 -17.62
CA LYS A 319 19.29 -11.77 -17.28
C LYS A 319 20.19 -11.74 -16.06
N THR A 320 21.12 -10.79 -16.02
CA THR A 320 21.99 -10.56 -14.86
C THR A 320 21.39 -9.49 -13.97
N TYR A 321 21.73 -9.48 -12.69
CA TYR A 321 21.33 -8.43 -11.76
C TYR A 321 22.58 -7.94 -11.01
N SER A 322 22.72 -6.62 -10.84
CA SER A 322 23.92 -5.97 -10.27
C SER A 322 23.71 -5.38 -8.87
N ASN A 323 22.48 -5.38 -8.35
CA ASN A 323 22.14 -4.86 -7.03
C ASN A 323 21.30 -5.87 -6.23
N ASN A 324 21.55 -6.04 -4.93
CA ASN A 324 20.80 -7.00 -4.10
C ASN A 324 19.45 -6.46 -3.61
N THR A 325 19.28 -5.14 -3.59
CA THR A 325 18.05 -4.47 -3.15
C THR A 325 17.11 -4.24 -4.33
N TYR A 326 17.61 -3.59 -5.39
CA TYR A 326 16.82 -3.19 -6.55
C TYR A 326 16.93 -4.13 -7.76
N MET A 327 17.69 -5.22 -7.62
CA MET A 327 18.07 -6.16 -8.69
C MET A 327 18.92 -5.51 -9.80
N CYS A 328 18.48 -4.39 -10.39
CA CYS A 328 19.15 -3.71 -11.49
C CYS A 328 19.44 -4.70 -12.62
N TYR A 329 18.36 -5.25 -13.17
CA TYR A 329 18.42 -6.26 -14.22
C TYR A 329 19.04 -5.70 -15.50
N SER A 330 19.86 -6.51 -16.13
CA SER A 330 20.30 -6.28 -17.51
C SER A 330 19.17 -6.60 -18.50
N TYR A 331 19.41 -6.36 -19.79
CA TYR A 331 18.53 -6.94 -20.81
C TYR A 331 18.58 -8.47 -20.77
N ASP A 332 17.52 -9.11 -21.27
CA ASP A 332 17.45 -10.55 -21.45
C ASP A 332 18.43 -11.02 -22.52
N SER A 333 19.07 -12.18 -22.34
CA SER A 333 19.89 -12.81 -23.37
C SER A 333 19.07 -13.21 -24.59
N LYS A 334 19.74 -13.54 -25.70
CA LYS A 334 19.10 -14.38 -26.73
C LYS A 334 18.76 -15.75 -26.11
N THR A 335 17.63 -16.32 -26.52
CA THR A 335 17.20 -17.66 -26.09
C THR A 335 18.17 -18.72 -26.58
N LYS A 336 18.64 -19.59 -25.68
CA LYS A 336 19.40 -20.79 -26.03
C LYS A 336 18.49 -22.01 -25.94
N LYS A 337 18.31 -22.74 -27.03
CA LYS A 337 17.54 -23.99 -27.03
C LYS A 337 18.38 -25.12 -26.41
N ILE A 338 17.75 -25.94 -25.58
CA ILE A 338 18.33 -27.13 -24.98
C ILE A 338 17.36 -28.31 -25.14
N THR A 339 17.88 -29.51 -24.95
CA THR A 339 17.08 -30.72 -24.71
C THR A 339 17.42 -31.23 -23.32
N ILE A 340 16.41 -31.49 -22.50
CA ILE A 340 16.59 -32.18 -21.23
C ILE A 340 16.99 -33.61 -21.55
N LYS A 341 18.23 -33.99 -21.24
CA LYS A 341 18.77 -35.31 -21.57
C LYS A 341 18.48 -36.33 -20.49
#